data_AF-A0A9D1FHQ2-F1
#
_entry.id   AF-A0A9D1FHQ2-F1
#
_cell.length_a   1.000
_cell.length_b   1.000
_cell.length_c   1.000
_cell.angle_alpha   90.00
_cell.angle_beta   90.00
_cell.angle_gamma   90.00
#
_symmetry.space_group_name_H-M   'P 1'
#
loop_
_entity.id
_entity.type
_entity.pdbx_description
1 polymer ?
#
loop_
_entity_poly.entity_id
_entity_poly.type
_entity_poly.pdbx_seq_one_letter_code
_entity_poly.pdbx_strand_id
1 'polypeptide(L)'
;MIKAINFCSQIKPISTHNTQRAFSDPIQNDSFKKSDAQGTNEFIKWAKDSDFIPFGLAQTLSEENKIGNGFTNTVYDIPSNRGYVLRLSNIDGGANLDEIDFGSYRIQDCEDSDLQGNFGQAVARLISDNPKNPTFEILKRQEGITNANPPTSVVYIKDVGLKTGELPYEAQERKEHYAKCLQILADMPQEAYDRLISEFSQLDKAGYRFDYYNPNNFLLDAQNDRINIIDIEKAPSGFKNDLGNALWALTDITYFGTYMSDYDGTRTSDEDRNEVLKNNVEIIDKFTKALINNNKKYSKEGFEFVTQLVSSIPMSFYLKTANIYEKMEKLEQMGVLE
;
A
#
# COMPACT_ATOMS: atom_id res chain seq x y z
N MET A 1 -48.03 -42.20 1.97
CA MET A 1 -46.89 -43.01 2.45
C MET A 1 -45.65 -42.61 1.64
N ILE A 2 -44.93 -41.57 2.07
CA ILE A 2 -43.59 -41.22 1.59
C ILE A 2 -42.79 -40.82 2.83
N LYS A 3 -41.69 -41.53 3.07
CA LYS A 3 -40.84 -41.47 4.26
C LYS A 3 -39.91 -40.26 4.17
N ALA A 4 -39.84 -39.50 5.27
CA ALA A 4 -38.75 -38.58 5.54
C ALA A 4 -37.46 -39.39 5.77
N ILE A 5 -36.36 -38.97 5.12
CA ILE A 5 -35.01 -39.46 5.42
C ILE A 5 -34.33 -38.36 6.23
N ASN A 6 -34.10 -38.67 7.52
CA ASN A 6 -33.19 -37.96 8.40
C ASN A 6 -31.75 -38.21 7.92
N PHE A 7 -30.97 -37.14 7.75
CA PHE A 7 -29.52 -37.22 7.85
C PHE A 7 -29.05 -36.25 8.92
N CYS A 8 -28.60 -36.81 10.04
CA CYS A 8 -27.88 -36.13 11.08
C CYS A 8 -26.47 -36.70 11.13
N SER A 9 -25.51 -35.83 11.40
CA SER A 9 -24.10 -36.08 11.78
C SER A 9 -23.16 -36.66 10.71
N GLN A 10 -22.26 -35.81 10.22
CA GLN A 10 -20.82 -35.84 10.54
C GLN A 10 -20.11 -34.69 9.80
N ILE A 11 -20.36 -33.45 10.23
CA ILE A 11 -19.44 -32.35 9.93
C ILE A 11 -18.26 -32.54 10.88
N LYS A 12 -17.14 -33.03 10.34
CA LYS A 12 -15.85 -32.89 11.05
C LYS A 12 -15.61 -31.39 11.24
N PRO A 13 -15.29 -30.92 12.45
CA PRO A 13 -14.97 -29.52 12.65
C PRO A 13 -13.79 -29.17 11.74
N ILE A 14 -14.01 -28.19 10.87
CA ILE A 14 -12.92 -27.51 10.16
C ILE A 14 -12.00 -27.01 11.26
N SER A 15 -10.79 -27.56 11.29
CA SER A 15 -9.69 -27.04 12.08
C SER A 15 -9.61 -25.55 11.80
N THR A 16 -10.00 -24.75 12.79
CA THR A 16 -9.63 -23.35 12.87
C THR A 16 -8.11 -23.35 12.84
N HIS A 17 -7.51 -23.09 11.67
CA HIS A 17 -6.16 -22.57 11.64
C HIS A 17 -6.24 -21.27 12.42
N ASN A 18 -5.83 -21.37 13.69
CA ASN A 18 -5.38 -20.25 14.47
C ASN A 18 -4.30 -19.56 13.62
N THR A 19 -4.69 -18.58 12.82
CA THR A 19 -3.84 -17.42 12.60
C THR A 19 -3.71 -16.77 13.96
N GLN A 20 -2.84 -17.34 14.80
CA GLN A 20 -2.13 -16.53 15.78
C GLN A 20 -1.58 -15.40 14.93
N ARG A 21 -2.19 -14.21 15.04
CA ARG A 21 -1.50 -12.97 14.74
C ARG A 21 -0.18 -13.14 15.49
N ALA A 22 0.91 -13.30 14.74
CA ALA A 22 2.22 -13.14 15.32
C ALA A 22 2.16 -11.76 15.95
N PHE A 23 2.04 -11.72 17.27
CA PHE A 23 2.49 -10.57 18.02
C PHE A 23 3.89 -10.36 17.50
N SER A 24 4.11 -9.23 16.82
CA SER A 24 5.44 -8.87 16.36
C SER A 24 6.36 -9.05 17.55
N ASP A 25 7.27 -10.02 17.43
CA ASP A 25 8.38 -10.12 18.36
C ASP A 25 8.97 -8.71 18.51
N PRO A 26 9.39 -8.31 19.73
CA PRO A 26 10.01 -7.01 19.93
C PRO A 26 11.07 -6.81 18.86
N ILE A 27 10.96 -5.70 18.12
CA ILE A 27 11.83 -5.28 17.02
C ILE A 27 13.25 -5.79 17.31
N GLN A 28 13.67 -6.84 16.61
CA GLN A 28 15.02 -7.37 16.81
C GLN A 28 15.99 -6.24 16.51
N ASN A 29 16.79 -5.89 17.53
CA ASN A 29 17.82 -4.87 17.53
C ASN A 29 18.33 -4.51 16.13
N ASP A 30 17.99 -3.29 15.69
CA ASP A 30 18.62 -2.48 14.63
C ASP A 30 19.94 -3.07 14.09
N SER A 31 19.85 -3.95 13.10
CA SER A 31 21.00 -4.48 12.34
C SER A 31 21.34 -3.59 11.13
N PHE A 32 21.02 -2.30 11.23
CA PHE A 32 21.26 -1.32 10.18
C PHE A 32 22.77 -1.10 9.98
N LYS A 33 23.19 -0.98 8.72
CA LYS A 33 24.29 -0.08 8.39
C LYS A 33 23.76 1.33 8.53
N LYS A 34 23.92 1.87 9.74
CA LYS A 34 23.67 3.29 10.00
C LYS A 34 24.49 4.10 9.00
N SER A 35 23.99 5.26 8.60
CA SER A 35 24.81 6.20 7.85
C SER A 35 26.10 6.45 8.67
N ASP A 36 27.24 6.04 8.11
CA ASP A 36 28.54 6.11 8.78
C ASP A 36 29.02 7.57 8.79
N ALA A 37 28.38 8.44 9.57
CA ALA A 37 28.94 9.68 10.14
C ALA A 37 27.84 10.53 10.77
N GLN A 38 28.18 11.18 11.89
CA GLN A 38 27.53 12.44 12.26
C GLN A 38 27.61 13.42 11.06
N GLY A 39 26.54 13.57 10.28
CA GLY A 39 26.48 14.64 9.26
C GLY A 39 25.68 14.41 7.97
N THR A 40 25.08 13.26 7.70
CA THR A 40 24.45 12.97 6.39
C THR A 40 22.91 13.01 6.35
N ASN A 41 22.23 12.81 7.49
CA ASN A 41 20.76 12.85 7.51
C ASN A 41 20.26 14.30 7.46
N GLU A 42 19.72 14.69 6.31
CA GLU A 42 19.27 16.06 6.02
C GLU A 42 18.17 16.54 6.98
N PHE A 43 17.27 15.65 7.41
CA PHE A 43 16.25 15.99 8.39
C PHE A 43 16.86 16.34 9.74
N ILE A 44 17.78 15.52 10.25
CA ILE A 44 18.40 15.75 11.57
C ILE A 44 19.19 17.06 11.57
N LYS A 45 19.88 17.37 10.46
CA LYS A 45 20.58 18.65 10.30
C LYS A 45 19.58 19.80 10.34
N TRP A 46 18.54 19.78 9.51
CA TRP A 46 17.51 20.80 9.48
C TRP A 46 16.83 20.98 10.85
N ALA A 47 16.48 19.88 11.53
CA ALA A 47 15.80 19.89 12.81
C ALA A 47 16.61 20.59 13.91
N LYS A 48 17.94 20.46 13.87
CA LYS A 48 18.86 21.19 14.77
C LYS A 48 18.95 22.67 14.41
N ASP A 49 19.05 22.99 13.12
CA ASP A 49 19.19 24.36 12.64
C ASP A 49 17.91 25.20 12.83
N SER A 50 16.77 24.56 13.03
CA SER A 50 15.44 25.19 13.14
C SER A 50 14.80 25.10 14.53
N ASP A 51 15.52 24.59 15.54
CA ASP A 51 14.97 24.32 16.88
C ASP A 51 13.64 23.53 16.82
N PHE A 52 13.60 22.50 15.98
CA PHE A 52 12.36 21.74 15.71
C PHE A 52 11.78 21.13 16.99
N ILE A 53 12.63 20.67 17.92
CA ILE A 53 12.21 20.27 19.27
C ILE A 53 12.50 21.41 20.23
N PRO A 54 11.52 21.87 21.04
CA PRO A 54 10.14 21.38 21.16
C PRO A 54 9.14 22.06 20.21
N PHE A 55 9.44 23.26 19.72
CA PHE A 55 8.42 24.17 19.18
C PHE A 55 7.87 23.73 17.82
N GLY A 56 8.74 23.30 16.91
CA GLY A 56 8.33 22.79 15.60
C GLY A 56 7.48 21.51 15.71
N LEU A 57 7.82 20.61 16.64
CA LEU A 57 7.05 19.40 16.89
C LEU A 57 5.64 19.72 17.40
N ALA A 58 5.51 20.65 18.34
CA ALA A 58 4.20 21.10 18.84
C ALA A 58 3.35 21.73 17.72
N GLN A 59 3.98 22.53 16.84
CA GLN A 59 3.30 23.12 15.68
C GLN A 59 2.84 22.07 14.68
N THR A 60 3.68 21.08 14.36
CA THR A 60 3.36 19.99 13.42
C THR A 60 2.12 19.19 13.83
N LEU A 61 1.87 19.03 15.14
CA LEU A 61 0.77 18.19 15.64
C LEU A 61 -0.59 18.92 15.73
N SER A 62 -0.72 20.10 15.14
CA SER A 62 -2.00 20.80 15.02
C SER A 62 -2.92 20.12 13.98
N GLU A 63 -4.24 20.26 14.17
CA GLU A 63 -5.23 19.67 13.24
C GLU A 63 -5.14 20.23 11.81
N GLU A 64 -4.69 21.48 11.65
CA GLU A 64 -4.44 22.10 10.33
C GLU A 64 -3.33 21.42 9.53
N ASN A 65 -2.42 20.73 10.21
CA ASN A 65 -1.30 20.03 9.58
C ASN A 65 -1.60 18.54 9.35
N LYS A 66 -2.77 18.04 9.75
CA LYS A 66 -3.13 16.63 9.58
C LYS A 66 -3.42 16.32 8.11
N ILE A 67 -2.62 15.45 7.51
CA ILE A 67 -2.76 15.02 6.11
C ILE A 67 -3.73 13.85 5.99
N GLY A 68 -3.70 12.93 6.96
CA GLY A 68 -4.50 11.72 6.89
C GLY A 68 -4.51 10.91 8.18
N ASN A 69 -5.53 10.07 8.31
CA ASN A 69 -5.70 9.16 9.43
C ASN A 69 -6.03 7.76 8.91
N GLY A 70 -5.11 6.83 9.13
CA GLY A 70 -5.27 5.40 8.84
C GLY A 70 -5.70 4.62 10.07
N PHE A 71 -5.83 3.29 9.92
CA PHE A 71 -6.23 2.42 11.01
C PHE A 71 -5.22 2.42 12.17
N THR A 72 -3.93 2.39 11.84
CA THR A 72 -2.84 2.28 12.81
C THR A 72 -2.05 3.57 13.00
N ASN A 73 -2.22 4.57 12.14
CA ASN A 73 -1.35 5.75 12.14
C ASN A 73 -2.08 7.02 11.71
N THR A 74 -1.69 8.14 12.28
CA THR A 74 -2.01 9.50 11.79
C THR A 74 -0.77 10.13 11.19
N VAL A 75 -0.92 10.87 10.08
CA VAL A 75 0.20 11.53 9.38
C VAL A 75 -0.04 13.03 9.32
N TYR A 76 1.01 13.79 9.63
CA TYR A 76 1.03 15.25 9.70
C TYR A 76 2.09 15.84 8.76
N ASP A 77 1.75 16.98 8.16
CA ASP A 77 2.64 17.84 7.41
C ASP A 77 3.60 18.55 8.38
N ILE A 78 4.84 18.76 7.93
CA ILE A 78 5.81 19.61 8.64
C ILE A 78 5.87 20.94 7.89
N PRO A 79 5.22 22.03 8.36
CA PRO A 79 4.98 23.24 7.56
C PRO A 79 6.24 23.87 6.97
N SER A 80 7.33 23.86 7.75
CA SER A 80 8.61 24.45 7.40
C SER A 80 9.57 23.47 6.71
N ASN A 81 9.12 22.24 6.43
CA ASN A 81 9.92 21.22 5.76
C ASN A 81 9.06 20.23 4.96
N ARG A 82 8.74 20.63 3.72
CA ARG A 82 7.93 19.83 2.81
C ARG A 82 8.60 18.53 2.34
N GLY A 83 9.89 18.32 2.63
CA GLY A 83 10.58 17.07 2.29
C GLY A 83 10.17 15.88 3.16
N TYR A 84 9.50 16.13 4.30
CA TYR A 84 9.19 15.10 5.28
C TYR A 84 7.77 15.25 5.84
N VAL A 85 7.28 14.16 6.41
CA VAL A 85 6.03 14.10 7.16
C VAL A 85 6.26 13.42 8.50
N LEU A 86 5.40 13.69 9.48
CA LEU A 86 5.44 13.08 10.79
C LEU A 86 4.33 12.03 10.91
N ARG A 87 4.68 10.80 11.28
CA ARG A 87 3.77 9.69 11.54
C ARG A 87 3.67 9.43 13.04
N LEU A 88 2.43 9.35 13.54
CA LEU A 88 2.08 8.99 14.91
C LEU A 88 1.29 7.68 14.90
N SER A 89 1.72 6.70 15.69
CA SER A 89 0.96 5.45 15.91
C SER A 89 -0.31 5.69 16.73
N ASN A 90 -1.42 5.12 16.27
CA ASN A 90 -2.73 5.14 16.93
C ASN A 90 -2.96 3.89 17.81
N ILE A 91 -2.07 2.89 17.76
CA ILE A 91 -2.29 1.55 18.35
C ILE A 91 -2.36 1.59 19.89
N ASP A 92 -1.73 2.56 20.53
CA ASP A 92 -1.68 2.69 21.99
C ASP A 92 -2.81 3.54 22.61
N GLY A 93 -3.96 3.62 21.93
CA GLY A 93 -5.15 4.35 22.42
C GLY A 93 -5.19 5.83 22.03
N GLY A 94 -4.30 6.26 21.13
CA GLY A 94 -4.11 7.65 20.75
C GLY A 94 -3.35 8.44 21.82
N ALA A 95 -2.27 9.10 21.43
CA ALA A 95 -1.57 9.98 22.36
C ALA A 95 -2.48 11.16 22.75
N ASN A 96 -2.66 11.40 24.04
CA ASN A 96 -3.25 12.66 24.49
C ASN A 96 -2.23 13.77 24.24
N LEU A 97 -2.38 14.48 23.12
CA LEU A 97 -1.43 15.50 22.67
C LEU A 97 -1.26 16.63 23.72
N ASP A 98 -2.27 16.87 24.54
CA ASP A 98 -2.25 17.89 25.61
C ASP A 98 -1.35 17.51 26.80
N GLU A 99 -0.99 16.23 26.94
CA GLU A 99 -0.13 15.72 28.03
C GLU A 99 1.33 15.51 27.59
N ILE A 100 1.66 15.83 26.34
CA ILE A 100 3.00 15.59 25.79
C ILE A 100 3.99 16.65 26.29
N ASP A 101 5.06 16.19 26.93
CA ASP A 101 6.25 17.03 27.17
C ASP A 101 7.13 17.04 25.92
N PHE A 102 6.90 18.02 25.04
CA PHE A 102 7.67 18.18 23.81
C PHE A 102 9.16 18.42 24.02
N GLY A 103 9.57 18.93 25.19
CA GLY A 103 10.99 19.19 25.49
C GLY A 103 11.80 17.92 25.78
N SER A 104 11.13 16.82 26.09
CA SER A 104 11.79 15.55 26.46
C SER A 104 12.21 14.68 25.27
N TYR A 105 11.85 15.06 24.05
CA TYR A 105 12.18 14.28 22.86
C TYR A 105 13.63 14.44 22.45
N ARG A 106 14.21 13.34 21.98
CA ARG A 106 15.48 13.30 21.25
C ARG A 106 15.27 12.67 19.88
N ILE A 107 16.05 13.14 18.91
CA ILE A 107 16.02 12.60 17.55
C ILE A 107 16.99 11.42 17.46
N GLN A 108 16.48 10.27 17.05
CA GLN A 108 17.26 9.07 16.72
C GLN A 108 17.34 8.93 15.20
N ASP A 109 18.55 8.78 14.67
CA ASP A 109 18.77 8.45 13.27
C ASP A 109 18.38 7.00 12.99
N CYS A 110 17.54 6.80 11.98
CA CYS A 110 17.16 5.49 11.46
C CYS A 110 17.15 5.45 9.92
N GLU A 111 17.77 6.42 9.25
CA GLU A 111 17.86 6.42 7.79
C GLU A 111 18.70 5.24 7.28
N ASP A 112 18.12 4.46 6.38
CA ASP A 112 18.81 3.34 5.74
C ASP A 112 19.56 3.82 4.48
N SER A 113 20.89 3.80 4.56
CA SER A 113 21.77 4.20 3.46
C SER A 113 21.77 3.23 2.27
N ASP A 114 21.33 1.97 2.45
CA ASP A 114 21.21 1.02 1.34
C ASP A 114 19.98 1.32 0.47
N LEU A 115 19.01 2.11 0.97
CA LEU A 115 17.79 2.48 0.28
C LEU A 115 17.90 3.87 -0.37
N GLN A 116 18.38 3.89 -1.61
CA GLN A 116 18.69 5.12 -2.35
C GLN A 116 17.45 5.90 -2.82
N GLY A 117 16.36 5.20 -3.16
CA GLY A 117 15.10 5.81 -3.56
C GLY A 117 14.30 6.40 -2.38
N ASN A 118 13.37 7.30 -2.69
CA ASN A 118 12.34 7.70 -1.73
C ASN A 118 11.16 6.74 -1.87
N PHE A 119 10.76 6.13 -0.77
CA PHE A 119 9.68 5.15 -0.66
C PHE A 119 8.81 5.41 0.58
N GLY A 120 8.76 6.66 1.04
CA GLY A 120 8.09 6.99 2.29
C GLY A 120 8.76 6.39 3.53
N GLN A 121 10.05 6.01 3.44
CA GLN A 121 10.76 5.35 4.52
C GLN A 121 11.03 6.31 5.69
N ALA A 122 11.12 5.74 6.89
CA ALA A 122 11.55 6.46 8.07
C ALA A 122 13.02 6.89 7.93
N VAL A 123 13.30 8.14 8.27
CA VAL A 123 14.66 8.71 8.33
C VAL A 123 15.06 9.09 9.75
N ALA A 124 14.10 9.36 10.61
CA ALA A 124 14.36 9.63 12.01
C ALA A 124 13.19 9.17 12.87
N ARG A 125 13.46 8.91 14.15
CA ARG A 125 12.45 8.72 15.19
C ARG A 125 12.60 9.78 16.26
N LEU A 126 11.49 10.31 16.75
CA LEU A 126 11.45 11.15 17.93
C LEU A 126 11.07 10.25 19.10
N ILE A 127 12.01 10.06 20.01
CA ILE A 127 11.86 9.18 21.17
C ILE A 127 12.04 9.97 22.44
N SER A 128 11.34 9.56 23.50
CA SER A 128 11.34 10.20 24.80
C SER A 128 11.53 9.14 25.88
N ASP A 129 12.30 9.45 26.92
CA ASP A 129 12.46 8.57 28.08
C ASP A 129 11.22 8.63 29.01
N ASN A 130 10.33 9.61 28.82
CA ASN A 130 9.02 9.64 29.46
C ASN A 130 8.08 8.63 28.79
N PRO A 131 7.61 7.59 29.50
CA PRO A 131 6.78 6.53 28.94
C PRO A 131 5.36 6.99 28.54
N LYS A 132 4.95 8.20 28.93
CA LYS A 132 3.67 8.79 28.49
C LYS A 132 3.74 9.38 27.09
N ASN A 133 4.95 9.66 26.61
CA ASN A 133 5.15 10.27 25.31
C ASN A 133 5.19 9.18 24.23
N PRO A 134 4.41 9.32 23.14
CA PRO A 134 4.48 8.40 22.02
C PRO A 134 5.84 8.45 21.32
N THR A 135 6.17 7.43 20.53
CA THR A 135 7.23 7.55 19.53
C THR A 135 6.64 8.12 18.24
N PHE A 136 7.32 9.11 17.67
CA PHE A 136 7.01 9.62 16.34
C PHE A 136 8.03 9.13 15.32
N GLU A 137 7.58 8.91 14.10
CA GLU A 137 8.46 8.62 12.97
C GLU A 137 8.44 9.77 11.98
N ILE A 138 9.61 10.14 11.48
CA ILE A 138 9.79 11.12 10.42
C ILE A 138 10.04 10.35 9.14
N LEU A 139 9.14 10.50 8.18
CA LEU A 139 9.18 9.80 6.90
C LEU A 139 9.58 10.77 5.78
N LYS A 140 10.29 10.30 4.76
CA LYS A 140 10.42 11.07 3.51
C LYS A 140 9.03 11.25 2.91
N ARG A 141 8.69 12.46 2.48
CA ARG A 141 7.38 12.73 1.87
C ARG A 141 7.27 12.08 0.51
N GLN A 142 6.11 11.51 0.21
CA GLN A 142 5.70 11.10 -1.12
C GLN A 142 4.43 11.85 -1.51
N GLU A 143 4.27 12.13 -2.80
CA GLU A 143 3.12 12.84 -3.35
C GLU A 143 2.19 11.88 -4.07
N GLY A 144 0.92 12.27 -4.21
CA GLY A 144 -0.08 11.56 -4.99
C GLY A 144 -1.34 11.21 -4.20
N ILE A 145 -2.33 10.71 -4.92
CA ILE A 145 -3.59 10.19 -4.33
C ILE A 145 -3.48 8.68 -4.14
N THR A 146 -4.20 8.11 -3.18
CA THR A 146 -4.20 6.66 -2.95
C THR A 146 -4.83 5.90 -4.13
N ASN A 147 -4.19 4.81 -4.54
CA ASN A 147 -4.57 4.04 -5.74
C ASN A 147 -5.87 3.23 -5.60
N ALA A 148 -6.33 2.93 -4.38
CA ALA A 148 -7.49 2.06 -4.18
C ALA A 148 -8.56 2.67 -3.29
N ASN A 149 -9.66 1.93 -3.16
CA ASN A 149 -10.69 2.18 -2.19
C ASN A 149 -10.33 1.54 -0.83
N PRO A 150 -10.81 2.08 0.31
CA PRO A 150 -10.59 1.46 1.61
C PRO A 150 -11.23 0.05 1.66
N PRO A 151 -10.57 -0.98 2.22
CA PRO A 151 -11.16 -2.30 2.35
C PRO A 151 -12.41 -2.27 3.24
N THR A 152 -13.41 -3.10 2.95
CA THR A 152 -14.71 -3.13 3.65
C THR A 152 -14.58 -3.31 5.16
N SER A 153 -13.54 -4.01 5.62
CA SER A 153 -13.23 -4.25 7.04
C SER A 153 -12.85 -2.99 7.83
N VAL A 154 -12.40 -1.93 7.16
CA VAL A 154 -12.11 -0.62 7.79
C VAL A 154 -13.38 0.21 7.99
N VAL A 155 -14.44 -0.14 7.27
CA VAL A 155 -15.74 0.54 7.29
C VAL A 155 -16.78 -0.16 8.18
N TYR A 156 -16.55 -1.42 8.53
CA TYR A 156 -17.50 -2.25 9.27
C TYR A 156 -17.02 -2.52 10.71
N ILE A 157 -17.82 -2.12 11.70
CA ILE A 157 -17.61 -2.47 13.11
C ILE A 157 -18.53 -3.63 13.46
N LYS A 158 -17.92 -4.72 13.96
CA LYS A 158 -18.66 -5.88 14.49
C LYS A 158 -19.61 -5.40 15.61
N ASP A 159 -20.87 -5.81 15.53
CA ASP A 159 -21.96 -5.49 16.46
C ASP A 159 -22.59 -4.07 16.37
N VAL A 160 -22.02 -3.16 15.58
CA VAL A 160 -22.55 -1.77 15.37
C VAL A 160 -23.01 -1.54 13.92
N GLY A 161 -22.44 -2.26 12.95
CA GLY A 161 -22.62 -1.96 11.54
C GLY A 161 -21.64 -0.86 11.07
N LEU A 162 -22.07 0.00 10.14
CA LEU A 162 -21.32 1.19 9.73
C LEU A 162 -21.22 2.19 10.89
N LYS A 163 -20.14 2.99 10.98
CA LYS A 163 -20.01 4.04 12.01
C LYS A 163 -21.13 5.09 11.86
N THR A 164 -21.65 5.60 12.98
CA THR A 164 -22.71 6.63 12.97
C THR A 164 -22.17 7.95 12.42
N GLY A 165 -22.69 8.41 11.27
CA GLY A 165 -22.17 9.56 10.51
C GLY A 165 -21.42 9.17 9.23
N GLU A 166 -21.20 7.87 8.97
CA GLU A 166 -20.73 7.34 7.70
C GLU A 166 -21.89 6.68 6.94
N LEU A 167 -22.06 7.02 5.66
CA LEU A 167 -22.92 6.30 4.71
C LEU A 167 -22.02 5.46 3.75
N PRO A 168 -22.62 4.65 2.88
CA PRO A 168 -22.46 3.22 2.72
C PRO A 168 -21.46 2.92 1.59
N TYR A 169 -20.23 2.61 1.93
CA TYR A 169 -19.10 2.59 0.99
C TYR A 169 -19.07 1.38 0.00
N GLU A 170 -20.19 1.16 -0.68
CA GLU A 170 -20.37 0.53 -2.00
C GLU A 170 -20.98 1.56 -3.01
N ALA A 171 -21.13 2.82 -2.61
CA ALA A 171 -21.75 3.92 -3.37
C ALA A 171 -20.91 4.45 -4.55
N GLN A 172 -21.60 5.06 -5.51
CA GLN A 172 -21.12 5.70 -6.75
C GLN A 172 -19.72 6.34 -6.66
N GLU A 173 -19.41 7.08 -5.60
CA GLU A 173 -18.10 7.74 -5.39
C GLU A 173 -16.91 6.75 -5.41
N ARG A 174 -17.06 5.52 -4.91
CA ARG A 174 -16.00 4.50 -4.98
C ARG A 174 -15.81 3.95 -6.38
N LYS A 175 -16.90 3.80 -7.13
CA LYS A 175 -16.85 3.44 -8.54
C LYS A 175 -16.15 4.54 -9.32
N GLU A 176 -16.50 5.79 -9.07
CA GLU A 176 -15.85 6.96 -9.66
C GLU A 176 -14.37 7.06 -9.27
N HIS A 177 -14.02 6.83 -8.00
CA HIS A 177 -12.62 6.82 -7.55
C HIS A 177 -11.82 5.70 -8.18
N TYR A 178 -12.37 4.48 -8.23
CA TYR A 178 -11.73 3.33 -8.89
C TYR A 178 -11.49 3.61 -10.39
N ALA A 179 -12.53 4.06 -11.10
CA ALA A 179 -12.44 4.41 -12.52
C ALA A 179 -11.41 5.53 -12.75
N LYS A 180 -11.40 6.56 -11.91
CA LYS A 180 -10.44 7.66 -11.96
C LYS A 180 -9.00 7.20 -11.73
N CYS A 181 -8.75 6.33 -10.74
CA CYS A 181 -7.41 5.81 -10.48
C CYS A 181 -6.89 4.98 -11.66
N LEU A 182 -7.74 4.12 -12.23
CA LEU A 182 -7.40 3.37 -13.44
C LEU A 182 -7.18 4.27 -14.65
N GLN A 183 -7.96 5.35 -14.79
CA GLN A 183 -7.75 6.33 -15.86
C GLN A 183 -6.40 7.01 -15.71
N ILE A 184 -6.05 7.49 -14.51
CA ILE A 184 -4.75 8.10 -14.22
C ILE A 184 -3.62 7.14 -14.58
N LEU A 185 -3.69 5.89 -14.12
CA LEU A 185 -2.69 4.88 -14.45
C LEU A 185 -2.61 4.61 -15.95
N ALA A 186 -3.75 4.43 -16.61
CA ALA A 186 -3.80 4.19 -18.05
C ALA A 186 -3.26 5.37 -18.87
N ASP A 187 -3.39 6.60 -18.37
CA ASP A 187 -2.85 7.80 -19.02
C ASP A 187 -1.35 8.01 -18.76
N MET A 188 -0.80 7.46 -17.67
CA MET A 188 0.62 7.59 -17.36
C MET A 188 1.50 7.03 -18.50
N PRO A 189 2.60 7.71 -18.84
CA PRO A 189 3.50 7.26 -19.89
C PRO A 189 4.23 5.96 -19.51
N GLN A 190 4.77 5.26 -20.51
CA GLN A 190 5.48 3.98 -20.30
C GLN A 190 6.65 4.13 -19.31
N GLU A 191 7.30 5.29 -19.31
CA GLU A 191 8.43 5.63 -18.43
C GLU A 191 8.06 5.57 -16.95
N ALA A 192 6.79 5.82 -16.58
CA ALA A 192 6.31 5.69 -15.20
C ALA A 192 6.38 4.23 -14.74
N TYR A 193 6.01 3.29 -15.61
CA TYR A 193 6.05 1.86 -15.35
C TYR A 193 7.48 1.31 -15.36
N ASP A 194 8.31 1.75 -16.32
CA ASP A 194 9.73 1.37 -16.35
C ASP A 194 10.45 1.80 -15.06
N ARG A 195 10.16 3.01 -14.57
CA ARG A 195 10.65 3.51 -13.28
C ARG A 195 10.15 2.63 -12.12
N LEU A 196 8.85 2.33 -12.06
CA LEU A 196 8.27 1.50 -11.00
C LEU A 196 8.97 0.13 -10.89
N ILE A 197 9.25 -0.54 -12.03
CA ILE A 197 9.96 -1.82 -12.03
C ILE A 197 11.43 -1.67 -11.56
N SER A 198 12.09 -0.57 -11.93
CA SER A 198 13.42 -0.25 -11.42
C SER A 198 13.40 0.03 -9.92
N GLU A 199 12.32 0.62 -9.39
CA GLU A 199 12.12 0.90 -7.97
C GLU A 199 11.93 -0.38 -7.15
N PHE A 200 11.12 -1.33 -7.62
CA PHE A 200 11.06 -2.67 -7.00
C PHE A 200 12.42 -3.37 -6.97
N SER A 201 13.24 -3.18 -8.00
CA SER A 201 14.60 -3.72 -8.02
C SER A 201 15.52 -3.08 -6.98
N GLN A 202 15.28 -1.82 -6.61
CA GLN A 202 15.99 -1.15 -5.53
C GLN A 202 15.52 -1.69 -4.17
N LEU A 203 14.21 -1.86 -3.98
CA LEU A 203 13.65 -2.48 -2.77
C LEU A 203 14.21 -3.88 -2.54
N ASP A 204 14.21 -4.75 -3.55
CA ASP A 204 14.77 -6.10 -3.46
C ASP A 204 16.25 -6.07 -3.03
N LYS A 205 17.06 -5.20 -3.63
CA LYS A 205 18.49 -5.07 -3.32
C LYS A 205 18.72 -4.57 -1.89
N ALA A 206 17.88 -3.65 -1.43
CA ALA A 206 17.93 -3.10 -0.08
C ALA A 206 17.22 -4.01 0.95
N GLY A 207 16.66 -5.15 0.54
CA GLY A 207 15.99 -6.09 1.43
C GLY A 207 14.68 -5.57 2.01
N TYR A 208 13.90 -4.85 1.20
CA TYR A 208 12.57 -4.34 1.57
C TYR A 208 11.46 -5.08 0.84
N ARG A 209 10.35 -5.26 1.54
CA ARG A 209 9.09 -5.78 1.04
C ARG A 209 8.06 -4.66 0.92
N PHE A 210 7.32 -4.71 -0.18
CA PHE A 210 6.11 -3.96 -0.40
C PHE A 210 4.89 -4.78 0.08
N ASP A 211 4.03 -4.16 0.89
CA ASP A 211 2.75 -4.77 1.26
C ASP A 211 1.73 -4.59 0.13
N TYR A 212 1.74 -5.53 -0.81
CA TYR A 212 0.80 -5.54 -1.92
C TYR A 212 -0.66 -5.77 -1.49
N TYR A 213 -0.94 -6.24 -0.26
CA TYR A 213 -2.32 -6.43 0.20
C TYR A 213 -3.06 -5.12 0.45
N ASN A 214 -2.34 -4.01 0.59
CA ASN A 214 -2.92 -2.69 0.68
C ASN A 214 -2.55 -1.88 -0.58
N PRO A 215 -3.42 -1.84 -1.60
CA PRO A 215 -3.10 -1.11 -2.81
C PRO A 215 -3.00 0.40 -2.63
N ASN A 216 -3.46 0.95 -1.49
CA ASN A 216 -3.22 2.35 -1.12
C ASN A 216 -1.74 2.67 -0.82
N ASN A 217 -0.88 1.65 -0.75
CA ASN A 217 0.55 1.82 -0.67
C ASN A 217 1.19 2.22 -2.02
N PHE A 218 0.39 2.28 -3.09
CA PHE A 218 0.70 3.07 -4.27
C PHE A 218 0.02 4.44 -4.18
N LEU A 219 0.82 5.50 -4.37
CA LEU A 219 0.33 6.85 -4.56
C LEU A 219 0.46 7.25 -6.04
N LEU A 220 -0.62 7.76 -6.61
CA LEU A 220 -0.71 8.19 -8.00
C LEU A 220 -0.44 9.70 -8.07
N ASP A 221 0.75 10.05 -8.54
CA ASP A 221 1.16 11.43 -8.78
C ASP A 221 1.03 11.76 -10.27
N ALA A 222 -0.20 12.10 -10.67
CA ALA A 222 -0.52 12.45 -12.04
C ALA A 222 0.14 13.77 -12.51
N GLN A 223 0.60 14.62 -11.59
CA GLN A 223 1.25 15.89 -11.97
C GLN A 223 2.67 15.65 -12.47
N ASN A 224 3.34 14.62 -11.94
CA ASN A 224 4.72 14.29 -12.28
C ASN A 224 4.85 12.96 -13.05
N ASP A 225 3.73 12.35 -13.45
CA ASP A 225 3.68 11.05 -14.12
C ASP A 225 4.40 9.95 -13.33
N ARG A 226 4.08 9.82 -12.03
CA ARG A 226 4.72 8.82 -11.14
C ARG A 226 3.73 7.95 -10.40
N ILE A 227 4.14 6.69 -10.23
CA ILE A 227 3.54 5.73 -9.32
C ILE A 227 4.50 5.58 -8.16
N ASN A 228 4.21 6.23 -7.03
CA ASN A 228 5.10 6.24 -5.87
C ASN A 228 4.73 5.09 -4.92
N ILE A 229 5.74 4.38 -4.40
CA ILE A 229 5.56 3.34 -3.38
C ILE A 229 5.73 3.96 -1.99
N ILE A 230 4.86 3.59 -1.05
CA ILE A 230 4.97 3.92 0.37
C ILE A 230 4.79 2.67 1.24
N ASP A 231 5.03 2.85 2.55
CA ASP A 231 4.77 1.84 3.60
C ASP A 231 5.44 0.48 3.33
N ILE A 232 6.76 0.54 3.20
CA ILE A 232 7.63 -0.63 3.00
C ILE A 232 8.17 -1.15 4.34
N GLU A 233 8.43 -2.46 4.40
CA GLU A 233 8.98 -3.13 5.58
C GLU A 233 10.28 -3.87 5.26
N LYS A 234 11.18 -4.00 6.24
CA LYS A 234 12.39 -4.83 6.06
C LYS A 234 11.97 -6.30 5.97
N ALA A 235 12.49 -6.97 4.95
CA ALA A 235 12.20 -8.37 4.69
C ALA A 235 13.36 -9.27 5.14
N PRO A 236 13.09 -10.57 5.43
CA PRO A 236 14.14 -11.55 5.60
C PRO A 236 15.09 -11.59 4.40
N SER A 237 16.37 -11.93 4.65
CA SER A 237 17.39 -12.03 3.61
C SER A 237 16.92 -12.93 2.46
N GLY A 238 17.04 -12.44 1.23
CA GLY A 238 16.69 -13.19 0.01
C GLY A 238 15.21 -13.08 -0.40
N PHE A 239 14.39 -12.34 0.34
CA PHE A 239 13.04 -11.99 -0.11
C PHE A 239 13.11 -11.18 -1.42
N LYS A 240 12.17 -11.47 -2.33
CA LYS A 240 11.96 -10.70 -3.56
C LYS A 240 10.50 -10.33 -3.67
N ASN A 241 10.24 -9.10 -4.06
CA ASN A 241 8.89 -8.63 -4.31
C ASN A 241 8.32 -9.33 -5.54
N ASP A 242 7.10 -9.83 -5.42
CA ASP A 242 6.37 -10.43 -6.52
C ASP A 242 5.74 -9.33 -7.39
N LEU A 243 6.27 -9.16 -8.60
CA LEU A 243 5.82 -8.11 -9.53
C LEU A 243 4.42 -8.38 -10.08
N GLY A 244 3.95 -9.63 -10.06
CA GLY A 244 2.59 -9.99 -10.43
C GLY A 244 1.59 -9.57 -9.35
N ASN A 245 1.94 -9.78 -8.08
CA ASN A 245 1.14 -9.30 -6.95
C ASN A 245 1.17 -7.77 -6.88
N ALA A 246 2.28 -7.13 -7.24
CA ALA A 246 2.35 -5.68 -7.38
C ALA A 246 1.37 -5.17 -8.46
N LEU A 247 1.29 -5.83 -9.63
CA LEU A 247 0.31 -5.48 -10.67
C LEU A 247 -1.13 -5.76 -10.22
N TRP A 248 -1.37 -6.86 -9.51
CA TRP A 248 -2.67 -7.16 -8.91
C TRP A 248 -3.13 -6.03 -7.99
N ALA A 249 -2.24 -5.52 -7.13
CA ALA A 249 -2.51 -4.39 -6.27
C ALA A 249 -2.70 -3.10 -7.09
N LEU A 250 -1.82 -2.82 -8.04
CA LEU A 250 -1.87 -1.61 -8.86
C LEU A 250 -3.21 -1.49 -9.63
N THR A 251 -3.74 -2.60 -10.12
CA THR A 251 -5.04 -2.65 -10.81
C THR A 251 -6.25 -2.68 -9.88
N ASP A 252 -6.05 -2.92 -8.58
CA ASP A 252 -7.10 -3.22 -7.59
C ASP A 252 -8.15 -4.17 -8.18
N ILE A 253 -7.69 -5.24 -8.85
CA ILE A 253 -8.52 -6.09 -9.70
C ILE A 253 -9.63 -6.79 -8.91
N THR A 254 -9.48 -6.91 -7.59
CA THR A 254 -10.50 -7.44 -6.70
C THR A 254 -11.77 -6.59 -6.73
N TYR A 255 -11.65 -5.27 -6.88
CA TYR A 255 -12.79 -4.36 -6.97
C TYR A 255 -13.45 -4.35 -8.35
N PHE A 256 -12.78 -4.84 -9.39
CA PHE A 256 -13.32 -4.89 -10.76
C PHE A 256 -14.66 -5.61 -10.82
N GLY A 257 -14.80 -6.75 -10.15
CA GLY A 257 -16.05 -7.51 -10.13
C GLY A 257 -17.21 -6.71 -9.53
N THR A 258 -16.96 -6.00 -8.44
CA THR A 258 -17.93 -5.09 -7.80
C THR A 258 -18.31 -3.95 -8.75
N TYR A 259 -17.32 -3.31 -9.38
CA TYR A 259 -17.53 -2.22 -10.34
C TYR A 259 -18.40 -2.65 -11.54
N MET A 260 -18.18 -3.88 -12.03
CA MET A 260 -18.93 -4.47 -13.15
C MET A 260 -20.32 -4.99 -12.75
N SER A 261 -20.61 -5.12 -11.46
CA SER A 261 -21.89 -5.65 -10.98
C SER A 261 -22.97 -4.57 -10.88
N ASP A 262 -24.22 -5.02 -10.87
CA ASP A 262 -25.41 -4.21 -10.54
C ASP A 262 -25.97 -4.54 -9.15
N TYR A 263 -25.21 -5.26 -8.31
CA TYR A 263 -25.70 -5.87 -7.06
C TYR A 263 -26.13 -4.82 -6.01
N ASP A 264 -25.49 -3.66 -6.02
CA ASP A 264 -25.76 -2.53 -5.12
C ASP A 264 -26.89 -1.60 -5.61
N GLY A 265 -27.53 -1.91 -6.74
CA GLY A 265 -28.58 -1.08 -7.35
C GLY A 265 -28.07 0.19 -8.03
N THR A 266 -26.76 0.42 -8.08
CA THR A 266 -26.12 1.51 -8.84
C THR A 266 -25.52 0.93 -10.12
N ARG A 267 -26.28 1.02 -11.23
CA ARG A 267 -25.79 0.53 -12.52
C ARG A 267 -24.78 1.51 -13.12
N THR A 268 -23.54 1.07 -13.25
CA THR A 268 -22.53 1.70 -14.10
C THR A 268 -22.94 1.60 -15.57
N SER A 269 -22.72 2.65 -16.36
CA SER A 269 -23.04 2.61 -17.80
C SER A 269 -22.18 1.57 -18.54
N ASP A 270 -22.66 1.08 -19.68
CA ASP A 270 -21.88 0.14 -20.48
C ASP A 270 -20.64 0.84 -21.09
N GLU A 271 -20.71 2.16 -21.36
CA GLU A 271 -19.55 2.95 -21.78
C GLU A 271 -18.45 2.96 -20.70
N ASP A 272 -18.79 3.32 -19.46
CA ASP A 272 -17.82 3.41 -18.35
C ASP A 272 -17.22 2.03 -18.03
N ARG A 273 -18.02 0.97 -18.10
CA ARG A 273 -17.55 -0.42 -17.94
C ARG A 273 -16.51 -0.79 -19.00
N ASN A 274 -16.75 -0.41 -20.25
CA ASN A 274 -15.81 -0.66 -21.34
C ASN A 274 -14.53 0.16 -21.18
N GLU A 275 -14.64 1.40 -20.71
CA GLU A 275 -13.50 2.27 -20.42
C GLU A 275 -12.62 1.69 -19.30
N VAL A 276 -13.22 1.28 -18.17
CA VAL A 276 -12.48 0.63 -17.07
C VAL A 276 -11.82 -0.67 -17.50
N LEU A 277 -12.48 -1.49 -18.31
CA LEU A 277 -11.86 -2.69 -18.89
C LEU A 277 -10.67 -2.33 -19.77
N LYS A 278 -10.81 -1.34 -20.66
CA LYS A 278 -9.73 -0.88 -21.53
C LYS A 278 -8.55 -0.33 -20.71
N ASN A 279 -8.82 0.46 -19.69
CA ASN A 279 -7.80 1.02 -18.81
C ASN A 279 -7.03 -0.09 -18.07
N ASN A 280 -7.71 -1.11 -17.55
CA ASN A 280 -7.03 -2.27 -16.98
C ASN A 280 -6.12 -2.98 -17.99
N VAL A 281 -6.59 -3.17 -19.23
CA VAL A 281 -5.78 -3.80 -20.29
C VAL A 281 -4.54 -2.95 -20.62
N GLU A 282 -4.69 -1.62 -20.69
CA GLU A 282 -3.57 -0.70 -20.92
C GLU A 282 -2.54 -0.76 -19.79
N ILE A 283 -2.99 -0.79 -18.53
CA ILE A 283 -2.12 -0.92 -17.35
C ILE A 283 -1.36 -2.23 -17.38
N ILE A 284 -2.04 -3.35 -17.67
CA ILE A 284 -1.41 -4.68 -17.79
C ILE A 284 -0.37 -4.67 -18.91
N ASP A 285 -0.68 -4.07 -20.07
CA ASP A 285 0.24 -3.99 -21.20
C ASP A 285 1.49 -3.16 -20.87
N LYS A 286 1.32 -1.95 -20.31
CA LYS A 286 2.43 -1.08 -19.92
C LYS A 286 3.32 -1.71 -18.84
N PHE A 287 2.71 -2.33 -17.83
CA PHE A 287 3.45 -3.03 -16.79
C PHE A 287 4.23 -4.22 -17.36
N THR A 288 3.60 -5.01 -18.24
CA THR A 288 4.26 -6.16 -18.88
C THR A 288 5.40 -5.71 -19.80
N LYS A 289 5.23 -4.63 -20.56
CA LYS A 289 6.32 -4.01 -21.34
C LYS A 289 7.46 -3.54 -20.44
N ALA A 290 7.16 -2.96 -19.29
CA ALA A 290 8.18 -2.53 -18.34
C ALA A 290 8.97 -3.71 -17.77
N LEU A 291 8.33 -4.86 -17.54
CA LEU A 291 9.03 -6.10 -17.19
C LEU A 291 10.00 -6.53 -18.29
N ILE A 292 9.56 -6.55 -19.55
CA ILE A 292 10.40 -6.89 -20.70
C ILE A 292 11.61 -5.94 -20.78
N ASN A 293 11.35 -4.63 -20.73
CA ASN A 293 12.38 -3.59 -20.81
C ASN A 293 13.44 -3.71 -19.71
N ASN A 294 13.04 -4.17 -18.53
CA ASN A 294 13.91 -4.32 -17.36
C ASN A 294 14.42 -5.76 -17.16
N ASN A 295 14.16 -6.68 -18.09
CA ASN A 295 14.49 -8.09 -17.98
C ASN A 295 14.00 -8.71 -16.65
N LYS A 296 12.75 -8.40 -16.31
CA LYS A 296 12.03 -8.89 -15.14
C LYS A 296 10.88 -9.79 -15.57
N LYS A 297 10.36 -10.54 -14.61
CA LYS A 297 9.34 -11.56 -14.82
C LYS A 297 8.37 -11.60 -13.66
N TYR A 298 7.16 -12.04 -13.95
CA TYR A 298 6.21 -12.53 -12.98
C TYR A 298 6.70 -13.86 -12.41
N SER A 299 6.44 -14.10 -11.12
CA SER A 299 6.65 -15.41 -10.51
C SER A 299 5.41 -16.27 -10.66
N LYS A 300 5.60 -17.56 -10.96
CA LYS A 300 4.53 -18.58 -10.90
C LYS A 300 4.03 -18.85 -9.49
N GLU A 301 4.79 -18.42 -8.48
CA GLU A 301 4.44 -18.57 -7.06
C GLU A 301 3.61 -17.39 -6.53
N GLY A 302 3.44 -16.32 -7.34
CA GLY A 302 2.61 -15.17 -7.01
C GLY A 302 1.13 -15.55 -6.89
N PHE A 303 0.67 -15.82 -5.68
CA PHE A 303 -0.68 -16.34 -5.44
C PHE A 303 -1.78 -15.41 -5.99
N GLU A 304 -1.76 -14.12 -5.66
CA GLU A 304 -2.80 -13.19 -6.12
C GLU A 304 -2.72 -12.95 -7.63
N PHE A 305 -1.49 -12.88 -8.16
CA PHE A 305 -1.27 -12.83 -9.60
C PHE A 305 -1.93 -14.02 -10.32
N VAL A 306 -1.54 -15.24 -9.97
CA VAL A 306 -1.99 -16.45 -10.66
C VAL A 306 -3.48 -16.72 -10.44
N THR A 307 -3.96 -16.56 -9.21
CA THR A 307 -5.35 -16.94 -8.87
C THR A 307 -6.36 -15.87 -9.24
N GLN A 308 -6.04 -14.59 -9.05
CA GLN A 308 -6.98 -13.48 -9.28
C GLN A 308 -6.72 -12.80 -10.62
N LEU A 309 -5.51 -12.29 -10.84
CA LEU A 309 -5.25 -11.44 -12.02
C LEU A 309 -5.22 -12.25 -13.31
N VAL A 310 -4.52 -13.39 -13.36
CA VAL A 310 -4.46 -14.22 -14.57
C VAL A 310 -5.85 -14.77 -14.91
N SER A 311 -6.66 -15.13 -13.90
CA SER A 311 -8.04 -15.58 -14.08
C SER A 311 -9.01 -14.47 -14.51
N SER A 312 -8.63 -13.20 -14.39
CA SER A 312 -9.53 -12.06 -14.59
C SER A 312 -9.99 -11.84 -16.04
N ILE A 313 -11.08 -11.09 -16.19
CA ILE A 313 -11.58 -10.65 -17.51
C ILE A 313 -10.56 -9.74 -18.20
N PRO A 314 -9.99 -8.69 -17.57
CA PRO A 314 -8.97 -7.85 -18.23
C PRO A 314 -7.78 -8.64 -18.78
N MET A 315 -7.24 -9.61 -18.03
CA MET A 315 -6.17 -10.46 -18.55
C MET A 315 -6.62 -11.30 -19.76
N SER A 316 -7.89 -11.72 -19.79
CA SER A 316 -8.45 -12.45 -20.93
C SER A 316 -8.53 -11.61 -22.20
N PHE A 317 -8.84 -10.31 -22.06
CA PHE A 317 -8.82 -9.35 -23.17
C PHE A 317 -7.39 -9.06 -23.63
N TYR A 318 -6.48 -8.85 -22.69
CA TYR A 318 -5.06 -8.62 -23.00
C TYR A 318 -4.45 -9.79 -23.79
N LEU A 319 -4.58 -11.02 -23.28
CA LEU A 319 -3.99 -12.22 -23.88
C LEU A 319 -4.88 -12.86 -24.95
N LYS A 320 -6.07 -12.30 -25.21
CA LYS A 320 -7.04 -12.79 -26.21
C LYS A 320 -7.41 -14.27 -26.02
N THR A 321 -7.59 -14.70 -24.78
CA THR A 321 -8.06 -16.05 -24.42
C THR A 321 -8.64 -16.08 -23.01
N ALA A 322 -9.69 -16.87 -22.80
CA ALA A 322 -10.26 -17.11 -21.47
C ALA A 322 -9.61 -18.29 -20.73
N ASN A 323 -8.85 -19.15 -21.43
CA ASN A 323 -8.27 -20.35 -20.83
C ASN A 323 -7.02 -20.01 -20.01
N ILE A 324 -7.02 -20.35 -18.72
CA ILE A 324 -5.92 -20.05 -17.79
C ILE A 324 -4.57 -20.64 -18.25
N TYR A 325 -4.54 -21.86 -18.79
CA TYR A 325 -3.30 -22.50 -19.22
C TYR A 325 -2.73 -21.81 -20.46
N GLU A 326 -3.59 -21.43 -21.41
CA GLU A 326 -3.16 -20.67 -22.60
C GLU A 326 -2.66 -19.28 -22.22
N LYS A 327 -3.24 -18.63 -21.20
CA LYS A 327 -2.72 -17.36 -20.67
C LYS A 327 -1.31 -17.51 -20.13
N MET A 328 -1.07 -18.54 -19.30
CA MET A 328 0.25 -18.82 -18.75
C MET A 328 1.26 -19.10 -19.86
N GLU A 329 0.90 -19.93 -20.85
CA GLU A 329 1.75 -20.22 -22.00
C GLU A 329 2.10 -18.95 -22.79
N LYS A 330 1.15 -18.05 -23.02
CA LYS A 330 1.42 -16.77 -23.70
C LYS A 330 2.39 -15.89 -22.91
N LEU A 331 2.24 -15.80 -21.59
CA LEU A 331 3.17 -15.05 -20.74
C LEU A 331 4.58 -15.68 -20.76
N GLU A 332 4.69 -17.01 -20.82
CA GLU A 332 5.96 -17.70 -21.02
C GLU A 332 6.57 -17.40 -22.38
N GLN A 333 5.78 -17.45 -23.45
CA GLN A 333 6.21 -17.13 -24.82
C GLN A 333 6.67 -15.67 -24.97
N MET A 334 6.06 -14.75 -24.21
CA MET A 334 6.48 -13.36 -24.10
C MET A 334 7.77 -13.18 -23.27
N GLY A 335 8.23 -14.23 -22.57
CA GLY A 335 9.43 -14.20 -21.74
C GLY A 335 9.24 -13.48 -20.40
N VAL A 336 8.00 -13.22 -19.98
CA VAL A 336 7.67 -12.43 -18.77
C VAL A 336 7.20 -13.28 -17.59
N LEU A 337 7.26 -14.61 -17.69
CA LEU A 337 6.90 -15.55 -16.62
C LEU A 337 8.10 -16.47 -16.33
N GLU A 338 8.41 -16.68 -15.04
CA GLU A 338 9.48 -17.57 -14.58
C GLU A 338 9.14 -19.05 -14.70
#